data_AF-E4Y6W2-F1
#
_entry.id   AF-E4Y6W2-F1
#
_cell.length_a   1.000
_cell.length_b   1.000
_cell.length_c   1.000
_cell.angle_alpha   90.00
_cell.angle_beta   90.00
_cell.angle_gamma   90.00
#
_symmetry.space_group_name_H-M   'P 1'
#
loop_
_entity.id
_entity.type
_entity.pdbx_description
1 polymer ?
#
loop_
_entity_poly.entity_id
_entity_poly.type
_entity_poly.pdbx_seq_one_letter_code
_entity_poly.pdbx_strand_id
1 'polypeptide(L)'
;MNAIFSDTFLVPGFNDVSGALDSDAAFDFDDDLSGYGCHCRAPGVKAGGKPVDSIDAACLTWRRCHACVAEAYGMQKGQTCSKYRLRNNICGNNANDCRRGTCECDFQFAQTLSSIKNTISAAFMNFDDANCSSSRVNEGSNGAGPVCCRSSSTNLFTKFSPKHEICCSDGRVVEVGDLC
;
A
#
# COMPACT_ATOMS: atom_id res chain seq x y z
N MET A 1 12.78 10.65 25.03
CA MET A 1 12.94 11.31 23.71
C MET A 1 12.09 10.51 22.76
N ASN A 2 10.84 10.95 22.61
CA ASN A 2 9.72 10.07 22.26
C ASN A 2 9.46 10.14 20.75
N ALA A 3 9.56 8.99 20.09
CA ALA A 3 9.09 8.80 18.73
C ALA A 3 7.57 9.02 18.71
N ILE A 4 7.12 10.01 17.96
CA ILE A 4 5.70 10.26 17.72
C ILE A 4 5.25 9.21 16.71
N PHE A 5 4.71 8.10 17.23
CA PHE A 5 3.88 7.19 16.47
C PHE A 5 2.59 7.95 16.11
N SER A 6 2.33 8.15 14.82
CA SER A 6 1.05 8.69 14.37
C SER A 6 0.06 7.52 14.35
N ASP A 7 -0.60 7.32 15.50
CA ASP A 7 -1.59 6.27 15.79
C ASP A 7 -2.95 6.60 15.15
N THR A 8 -2.97 6.83 13.85
CA THR A 8 -4.22 6.96 13.12
C THR A 8 -3.99 6.39 11.74
N PHE A 9 -4.97 5.66 11.20
CA PHE A 9 -5.04 5.37 9.76
C PHE A 9 -5.38 6.66 8.98
N LEU A 10 -4.90 7.80 9.46
CA LEU A 10 -4.62 8.93 8.63
C LEU A 10 -3.42 8.47 7.79
N VAL A 11 -3.64 8.26 6.49
CA VAL A 11 -2.58 8.59 5.54
C VAL A 11 -2.07 9.96 6.03
N PRO A 12 -0.84 10.09 6.57
CA PRO A 12 -0.38 11.31 7.22
C PRO A 12 -0.76 12.46 6.30
N GLY A 13 -1.62 13.34 6.81
CA GLY A 13 -2.67 13.97 6.02
C GLY A 13 -2.23 14.35 4.61
N PHE A 14 -3.13 14.20 3.65
CA PHE A 14 -3.14 15.08 2.48
C PHE A 14 -3.02 16.58 2.90
N ASN A 15 -3.30 16.91 4.16
CA ASN A 15 -3.11 18.22 4.79
C ASN A 15 -1.82 18.42 5.63
N ASP A 16 -0.96 17.42 5.83
CA ASP A 16 0.31 17.56 6.56
C ASP A 16 1.53 17.74 5.64
N VAL A 17 1.30 18.17 4.39
CA VAL A 17 2.37 18.76 3.59
C VAL A 17 2.63 20.19 4.03
N SER A 18 3.30 20.33 5.17
CA SER A 18 3.96 21.57 5.60
C SER A 18 5.22 21.88 4.76
N GLY A 19 5.15 21.58 3.47
CA GLY A 19 6.22 21.75 2.50
C GLY A 19 5.67 22.02 1.10
N ALA A 20 4.94 23.13 0.94
CA ALA A 20 4.58 23.71 -0.36
C ALA A 20 4.08 22.70 -1.41
N LEU A 21 2.89 22.13 -1.19
CA LEU A 21 2.08 21.68 -2.32
C LEU A 21 1.48 22.92 -2.99
N ASP A 22 1.80 23.11 -4.26
CA ASP A 22 0.93 23.88 -5.14
C ASP A 22 -0.43 23.16 -5.20
N SER A 23 -1.49 23.94 -5.13
CA SER A 23 -2.88 23.62 -4.76
C SER A 23 -3.66 22.59 -5.62
N ASP A 24 -3.01 21.76 -6.44
CA ASP A 24 -3.68 21.02 -7.52
C ASP A 24 -3.73 19.48 -7.32
N ALA A 25 -3.26 18.97 -6.18
CA ALA A 25 -3.17 17.54 -5.89
C ALA A 25 -3.87 17.12 -4.58
N ALA A 26 -4.95 17.81 -4.20
CA ALA A 26 -5.76 17.41 -3.05
C ALA A 26 -6.66 16.23 -3.43
N PHE A 27 -6.25 15.00 -3.09
CA PHE A 27 -7.18 13.88 -3.05
C PHE A 27 -8.07 14.06 -1.80
N ASP A 28 -9.21 14.70 -2.01
CA ASP A 28 -10.20 14.93 -0.97
C ASP A 28 -10.92 13.61 -0.64
N PHE A 29 -10.63 13.08 0.53
CA PHE A 29 -11.15 11.81 1.04
C PHE A 29 -11.54 11.99 2.51
N ASP A 30 -12.84 12.14 2.76
CA ASP A 30 -13.39 12.42 4.10
C ASP A 30 -13.64 11.15 4.94
N ASP A 31 -13.61 9.96 4.32
CA ASP A 31 -13.90 8.70 5.01
C ASP A 31 -12.66 8.13 5.72
N ASP A 32 -12.77 7.92 7.03
CA ASP A 32 -11.77 7.16 7.79
C ASP A 32 -11.92 5.66 7.52
N LEU A 33 -10.92 5.09 6.82
CA LEU A 33 -10.88 3.66 6.51
C LEU A 33 -10.20 2.82 7.59
N SER A 34 -9.83 3.37 8.75
CA SER A 34 -9.06 2.68 9.82
C SER A 34 -9.65 1.37 10.35
N GLY A 35 -10.94 1.13 10.12
CA GLY A 35 -11.66 -0.09 10.50
C GLY A 35 -12.40 -0.74 9.35
N TYR A 36 -12.05 -0.42 8.10
CA TYR A 36 -12.77 -0.91 6.93
C TYR A 36 -12.28 -2.29 6.49
N GLY A 37 -13.19 -3.25 6.32
CA GLY A 37 -12.88 -4.57 5.77
C GLY A 37 -11.80 -5.32 6.56
N CYS A 38 -10.90 -6.04 5.89
CA CYS A 38 -9.89 -6.88 6.52
C CYS A 38 -8.45 -6.36 6.43
N HIS A 39 -8.22 -5.35 5.60
CA HIS A 39 -6.91 -4.82 5.25
C HIS A 39 -6.81 -3.31 5.48
N CYS A 40 -7.91 -2.56 5.45
CA CYS A 40 -7.91 -1.16 5.92
C CYS A 40 -8.01 -1.12 7.45
N ARG A 41 -6.95 -1.54 8.14
CA ARG A 41 -6.89 -1.59 9.62
C ARG A 41 -5.81 -0.67 10.17
N ALA A 42 -5.91 -0.20 11.39
CA ALA A 42 -4.81 0.52 12.03
C ALA A 42 -3.48 -0.27 11.98
N PRO A 43 -2.31 0.42 12.00
CA PRO A 43 -1.02 -0.24 12.17
C PRO A 43 -1.01 -1.12 13.43
N GLY A 44 -0.32 -2.26 13.37
CA GLY A 44 -0.27 -3.23 14.49
C GLY A 44 -1.45 -4.19 14.57
N VAL A 45 -2.60 -3.89 13.94
CA VAL A 45 -3.69 -4.85 13.76
C VAL A 45 -3.35 -5.79 12.62
N LYS A 46 -3.46 -7.11 12.87
CA LYS A 46 -3.17 -8.14 11.88
C LYS A 46 -4.24 -8.11 10.78
N ALA A 47 -3.85 -7.64 9.61
CA ALA A 47 -4.62 -7.84 8.40
C ALA A 47 -4.48 -9.30 7.91
N GLY A 48 -5.56 -9.87 7.38
CA GLY A 48 -5.59 -11.27 6.96
C GLY A 48 -6.84 -11.64 6.17
N GLY A 49 -6.79 -12.78 5.50
CA GLY A 49 -7.90 -13.27 4.68
C GLY A 49 -8.01 -12.58 3.32
N LYS A 50 -9.09 -12.92 2.60
CA LYS A 50 -9.42 -12.32 1.30
C LYS A 50 -10.04 -10.94 1.54
N PRO A 51 -9.72 -9.93 0.71
CA PRO A 51 -10.44 -8.65 0.77
C PRO A 51 -11.95 -8.85 0.60
N VAL A 52 -12.74 -8.10 1.36
CA VAL A 52 -14.20 -8.20 1.33
C VAL A 52 -14.83 -7.45 0.15
N ASP A 53 -14.13 -6.46 -0.39
CA ASP A 53 -14.51 -5.69 -1.57
C ASP A 53 -13.31 -5.00 -2.25
N SER A 54 -13.58 -4.08 -3.17
CA SER A 54 -12.58 -3.31 -3.92
C SER A 54 -11.79 -2.31 -3.07
N ILE A 55 -12.43 -1.67 -2.08
CA ILE A 55 -11.78 -0.73 -1.17
C ILE A 55 -10.77 -1.47 -0.30
N ASP A 56 -11.19 -2.60 0.27
CA ASP A 56 -10.35 -3.46 1.08
C ASP A 56 -9.18 -4.06 0.27
N ALA A 57 -9.43 -4.40 -1.00
CA ALA A 57 -8.39 -4.85 -1.92
C ALA A 57 -7.35 -3.76 -2.21
N ALA A 58 -7.76 -2.50 -2.31
CA ALA A 58 -6.84 -1.37 -2.45
C ALA A 58 -5.94 -1.24 -1.21
N CYS A 59 -6.49 -1.40 0.00
CA CYS A 59 -5.71 -1.39 1.24
C CYS A 59 -4.73 -2.55 1.34
N LEU A 60 -5.11 -3.75 0.88
CA LEU A 60 -4.18 -4.89 0.77
C LEU A 60 -3.00 -4.57 -0.14
N THR A 61 -3.26 -4.00 -1.32
CA THR A 61 -2.23 -3.59 -2.28
C THR A 61 -1.29 -2.54 -1.69
N TRP A 62 -1.85 -1.51 -1.07
CA TRP A 62 -1.08 -0.45 -0.39
C TRP A 62 -0.16 -1.01 0.71
N ARG A 63 -0.69 -1.86 1.60
CA ARG A 63 0.11 -2.52 2.65
C ARG A 63 1.23 -3.38 2.08
N ARG A 64 0.96 -4.13 1.02
CA ARG A 64 1.96 -4.96 0.33
C ARG A 64 3.05 -4.12 -0.30
N CYS A 65 2.70 -2.99 -0.92
CA CYS A 65 3.64 -2.04 -1.48
C CYS A 65 4.60 -1.51 -0.39
N HIS A 66 4.07 -1.01 0.73
CA HIS A 66 4.89 -0.55 1.85
C HIS A 66 5.75 -1.64 2.48
N ALA A 67 5.25 -2.89 2.55
CA ALA A 67 6.05 -4.01 2.99
C ALA A 67 7.27 -4.26 2.08
N CYS A 68 7.10 -4.10 0.76
CA CYS A 68 8.20 -4.20 -0.20
C CYS A 68 9.18 -3.03 -0.09
N VAL A 69 8.71 -1.81 0.18
CA VAL A 69 9.58 -0.68 0.48
C VAL A 69 10.41 -0.99 1.73
N ALA A 70 9.80 -1.47 2.81
CA ALA A 70 10.53 -1.84 4.02
C ALA A 70 11.61 -2.90 3.75
N GLU A 71 11.27 -3.95 3.00
CA GLU A 71 12.21 -5.00 2.61
C GLU A 71 13.38 -4.47 1.76
N ALA A 72 13.08 -3.71 0.71
CA ALA A 72 14.08 -3.20 -0.22
C ALA A 72 15.11 -2.26 0.42
N TYR A 73 14.74 -1.58 1.51
CA TYR A 73 15.58 -0.62 2.21
C TYR A 73 16.01 -1.08 3.62
N GLY A 74 15.81 -2.36 3.96
CA GLY A 74 16.28 -2.94 5.23
C GLY A 74 15.61 -2.35 6.47
N MET A 75 14.37 -1.88 6.34
CA MET A 75 13.59 -1.29 7.43
C MET A 75 12.81 -2.34 8.22
N GLN A 76 12.32 -1.96 9.40
CA GLN A 76 11.45 -2.84 10.16
C GLN A 76 10.11 -3.05 9.45
N LYS A 77 9.50 -4.23 9.61
CA LYS A 77 8.20 -4.54 9.00
C LYS A 77 7.14 -3.52 9.46
N GLY A 78 6.46 -2.89 8.51
CA GLY A 78 5.45 -1.87 8.77
C GLY A 78 6.02 -0.46 8.96
N GLN A 79 7.34 -0.28 8.91
CA GLN A 79 7.97 1.02 8.89
C GLN A 79 7.83 1.65 7.50
N THR A 80 7.46 2.92 7.46
CA THR A 80 7.42 3.74 6.25
C THR A 80 8.48 4.85 6.34
N CYS A 81 8.90 5.37 5.20
CA CYS A 81 9.77 6.54 5.19
C CYS A 81 8.93 7.81 5.27
N SER A 82 9.15 8.61 6.31
CA SER A 82 8.43 9.88 6.49
C SER A 82 8.95 10.97 5.54
N LYS A 83 8.07 11.94 5.23
CA LYS A 83 8.39 13.19 4.52
C LYS A 83 8.96 12.99 3.11
N TYR A 84 8.14 12.47 2.20
CA TYR A 84 8.43 12.45 0.77
C TYR A 84 8.00 13.74 0.07
N ARG A 85 8.49 13.94 -1.15
CA ARG A 85 8.19 15.08 -2.02
C ARG A 85 7.17 14.64 -3.07
N LEU A 86 6.04 15.34 -3.15
CA LEU A 86 5.07 15.22 -4.24
C LEU A 86 4.92 16.60 -4.88
N ARG A 87 5.05 16.71 -6.20
CA ARG A 87 4.79 17.95 -6.95
C ARG A 87 4.07 17.60 -8.25
N ASN A 88 2.96 18.28 -8.55
CA ASN A 88 2.16 18.04 -9.76
C ASN A 88 1.82 16.55 -9.96
N ASN A 89 1.40 15.86 -8.89
CA ASN A 89 1.11 14.42 -8.90
C ASN A 89 2.31 13.52 -9.29
N ILE A 90 3.55 14.01 -9.10
CA ILE A 90 4.78 13.26 -9.37
C ILE A 90 5.62 13.19 -8.10
N CYS A 91 6.02 11.99 -7.70
CA CYS A 91 6.93 11.77 -6.60
C CYS A 91 8.33 12.28 -6.94
N GLY A 92 8.86 13.22 -6.16
CA GLY A 92 10.06 14.00 -6.48
C GLY A 92 11.35 13.51 -5.82
N ASN A 93 11.30 12.47 -4.98
CA ASN A 93 12.50 11.86 -4.41
C ASN A 93 13.26 11.03 -5.47
N ASN A 94 14.56 10.84 -5.25
CA ASN A 94 15.39 10.01 -6.13
C ASN A 94 14.89 8.57 -6.19
N ALA A 95 15.08 7.89 -7.32
CA ALA A 95 14.67 6.49 -7.49
C ALA A 95 15.13 5.61 -6.31
N ASN A 96 16.42 5.62 -5.95
CA ASN A 96 16.96 4.77 -4.89
C ASN A 96 16.76 5.31 -3.45
N ASP A 97 15.67 6.01 -3.21
CA ASP A 97 15.29 6.56 -1.91
C ASP A 97 13.99 5.92 -1.42
N CYS A 98 13.96 5.40 -0.19
CA CYS A 98 12.77 4.79 0.38
C CYS A 98 11.57 5.75 0.43
N ARG A 99 11.82 7.06 0.50
CA ARG A 99 10.78 8.11 0.42
C ARG A 99 10.11 8.12 -0.95
N ARG A 100 10.84 7.81 -2.03
CA ARG A 100 10.27 7.67 -3.37
C ARG A 100 9.33 6.47 -3.41
N GLY A 101 9.78 5.30 -2.95
CA GLY A 101 8.93 4.11 -2.88
C GLY A 101 7.66 4.32 -2.05
N THR A 102 7.80 4.97 -0.88
CA THR A 102 6.66 5.32 0.00
C THR A 102 5.66 6.22 -0.73
N CYS A 103 6.14 7.28 -1.40
CA CYS A 103 5.29 8.19 -2.17
C CYS A 103 4.55 7.48 -3.30
N GLU A 104 5.21 6.61 -4.06
CA GLU A 104 4.59 5.90 -5.18
C GLU A 104 3.49 4.94 -4.68
N CYS A 105 3.72 4.26 -3.55
CA CYS A 105 2.70 3.43 -2.90
C CYS A 105 1.46 4.25 -2.50
N ASP A 106 1.67 5.39 -1.84
CA ASP A 106 0.57 6.26 -1.39
C ASP A 106 -0.16 6.89 -2.57
N PHE A 107 0.56 7.33 -3.61
CA PHE A 107 -0.01 7.94 -4.80
C PHE A 107 -0.83 6.93 -5.64
N GLN A 108 -0.37 5.68 -5.76
CA GLN A 108 -1.16 4.62 -6.39
C GLN A 108 -2.44 4.35 -5.61
N PHE A 109 -2.35 4.27 -4.28
CA PHE A 109 -3.50 4.03 -3.43
C PHE A 109 -4.52 5.18 -3.52
N ALA A 110 -4.07 6.43 -3.49
CA ALA A 110 -4.91 7.62 -3.63
C ALA A 110 -5.66 7.63 -4.97
N GLN A 111 -4.96 7.37 -6.08
CA GLN A 111 -5.58 7.26 -7.41
C GLN A 111 -6.61 6.14 -7.45
N THR A 112 -6.26 4.96 -6.93
CA THR A 112 -7.16 3.81 -6.89
C THR A 112 -8.41 4.17 -6.11
N LEU A 113 -8.28 4.64 -4.87
CA LEU A 113 -9.41 5.05 -4.03
C LEU A 113 -10.26 6.13 -4.70
N SER A 114 -9.65 7.15 -5.32
CA SER A 114 -10.41 8.20 -6.01
C SER A 114 -11.35 7.66 -7.09
N SER A 115 -10.98 6.54 -7.73
CA SER A 115 -11.78 5.89 -8.77
C SER A 115 -12.89 4.98 -8.24
N ILE A 116 -12.83 4.56 -6.97
CA ILE A 116 -13.78 3.61 -6.35
C ILE A 116 -14.43 4.15 -5.07
N LYS A 117 -14.18 5.39 -4.65
CA LYS A 117 -14.67 5.92 -3.36
C LYS A 117 -16.19 5.90 -3.22
N ASN A 118 -16.92 6.00 -4.32
CA ASN A 118 -18.37 5.90 -4.33
C ASN A 118 -18.90 4.47 -4.07
N THR A 119 -18.03 3.47 -3.97
CA THR A 119 -18.40 2.08 -3.62
C THR A 119 -18.16 1.76 -2.15
N ILE A 120 -17.74 2.73 -1.32
CA ILE A 120 -17.58 2.55 0.12
C ILE A 120 -18.92 2.09 0.72
N SER A 121 -18.86 1.02 1.49
CA SER A 121 -20.02 0.42 2.13
C SER A 121 -19.93 0.53 3.64
N ALA A 122 -20.95 1.14 4.25
CA ALA A 122 -21.08 1.18 5.71
C ALA A 122 -21.12 -0.22 6.35
N ALA A 123 -21.49 -1.26 5.58
CA ALA A 123 -21.52 -2.64 6.07
C ALA A 123 -20.11 -3.20 6.39
N PHE A 124 -19.06 -2.60 5.84
CA PHE A 124 -17.68 -2.99 6.09
C PHE A 124 -16.92 -2.00 6.98
N MET A 125 -17.59 -0.96 7.49
CA MET A 125 -17.02 -0.09 8.52
C MET A 125 -17.03 -0.79 9.87
N ASN A 126 -15.94 -0.65 10.64
CA ASN A 126 -15.74 -1.36 11.92
C ASN A 126 -15.94 -2.87 11.78
N PHE A 127 -15.46 -3.45 10.68
CA PHE A 127 -15.69 -4.85 10.37
C PHE A 127 -15.10 -5.76 11.46
N ASP A 128 -15.72 -6.90 11.74
CA ASP A 128 -15.21 -7.81 12.77
C ASP A 128 -14.01 -8.61 12.23
N ASP A 129 -12.87 -8.54 12.92
CA ASP A 129 -11.65 -9.28 12.58
C ASP A 129 -11.89 -10.80 12.55
N ALA A 130 -12.86 -11.32 13.32
CA ALA A 130 -13.22 -12.73 13.29
C ALA A 130 -13.77 -13.17 11.91
N ASN A 131 -14.36 -12.24 11.15
CA ASN A 131 -14.86 -12.49 9.80
C ASN A 131 -13.77 -12.37 8.73
N CYS A 132 -12.62 -11.79 9.08
CA CYS A 132 -11.42 -11.82 8.25
C CYS A 132 -10.83 -13.22 8.31
N SER A 133 -11.49 -14.11 7.58
CA SER A 133 -11.23 -15.54 7.55
C SER A 133 -9.72 -15.77 7.56
N SER A 134 -9.24 -16.48 8.58
CA SER A 134 -7.89 -17.04 8.58
C SER A 134 -7.83 -18.19 7.57
N SER A 135 -8.22 -17.96 6.33
CA SER A 135 -7.45 -18.51 5.25
C SER A 135 -6.06 -17.92 5.48
N ARG A 136 -5.27 -18.65 6.26
CA ARG A 136 -3.89 -18.86 5.89
C ARG A 136 -4.02 -19.20 4.41
N VAL A 137 -3.87 -18.19 3.54
CA VAL A 137 -3.02 -18.42 2.40
C VAL A 137 -1.77 -18.90 3.11
N ASN A 138 -1.67 -20.23 3.21
CA ASN A 138 -0.44 -20.86 3.56
C ASN A 138 0.46 -20.27 2.49
N GLU A 139 1.19 -19.20 2.82
CA GLU A 139 2.41 -18.85 2.13
C GLU A 139 3.23 -20.11 2.30
N GLY A 140 3.02 -21.03 1.35
CA GLY A 140 3.02 -22.45 1.66
C GLY A 140 4.36 -22.81 2.27
N SER A 141 4.35 -23.54 3.38
CA SER A 141 5.55 -23.98 4.10
C SER A 141 6.53 -24.83 3.28
N ASN A 142 6.29 -24.97 1.97
CA ASN A 142 7.08 -25.73 0.99
C ASN A 142 7.34 -24.96 -0.32
N GLY A 143 7.33 -23.62 -0.34
CA GLY A 143 7.73 -22.85 -1.53
C GLY A 143 8.19 -21.43 -1.19
N ALA A 144 8.84 -20.76 -2.16
CA ALA A 144 9.21 -19.36 -2.01
C ALA A 144 7.97 -18.54 -1.64
N GLY A 145 8.06 -17.81 -0.53
CA GLY A 145 7.02 -16.86 -0.11
C GLY A 145 6.85 -15.74 -1.15
N PRO A 146 5.85 -14.87 -0.99
CA PRO A 146 5.66 -13.76 -1.91
C PRO A 146 6.87 -12.82 -1.89
N VAL A 147 7.29 -12.39 -3.08
CA VAL A 147 8.47 -11.55 -3.31
C VAL A 147 8.07 -10.21 -3.94
N CYS A 148 9.00 -9.26 -3.96
CA CYS A 148 8.76 -7.90 -4.41
C CYS A 148 9.31 -7.64 -5.82
N CYS A 149 8.49 -7.03 -6.67
CA CYS A 149 8.86 -6.48 -7.96
C CYS A 149 8.85 -4.96 -7.88
N ARG A 150 9.80 -4.29 -8.54
CA ARG A 150 9.90 -2.83 -8.56
C ARG A 150 9.85 -2.34 -10.00
N SER A 151 8.87 -1.48 -10.30
CA SER A 151 8.77 -0.80 -11.60
C SER A 151 10.01 0.06 -11.85
N SER A 152 10.64 -0.15 -12.99
CA SER A 152 11.78 0.67 -13.44
C SER A 152 11.37 2.09 -13.84
N SER A 153 10.14 2.29 -14.32
CA SER A 153 9.63 3.58 -14.78
C SER A 153 9.05 4.42 -13.65
N THR A 154 8.30 3.82 -12.72
CA THR A 154 7.63 4.56 -11.65
C THR A 154 8.30 4.41 -10.29
N ASN A 155 9.10 3.37 -10.05
CA ASN A 155 9.59 2.97 -8.71
C ASN A 155 8.50 2.42 -7.78
N LEU A 156 7.31 2.15 -8.31
CA LEU A 156 6.25 1.48 -7.57
C LEU A 156 6.64 0.03 -7.27
N PHE A 157 6.30 -0.44 -6.07
CA PHE A 157 6.52 -1.82 -5.67
C PHE A 157 5.24 -2.65 -5.74
N THR A 158 5.34 -3.85 -6.30
CA THR A 158 4.26 -4.84 -6.35
C THR A 158 4.74 -6.12 -5.68
N LYS A 159 3.97 -6.62 -4.70
CA LYS A 159 4.25 -7.91 -4.08
C LYS A 159 3.48 -9.01 -4.79
N PHE A 160 4.15 -10.06 -5.23
CA PHE A 160 3.59 -11.12 -6.07
C PHE A 160 4.00 -12.51 -5.59
N SER A 161 3.32 -13.55 -6.06
CA SER A 161 3.66 -14.94 -5.78
C SER A 161 4.54 -15.51 -6.89
N PRO A 162 5.82 -15.86 -6.62
CA PRO A 162 6.71 -16.39 -7.65
C PRO A 162 6.30 -17.80 -8.14
N LYS A 163 5.24 -18.39 -7.57
CA LYS A 163 4.66 -19.65 -8.02
C LYS A 163 3.77 -19.49 -9.25
N HIS A 164 3.19 -18.31 -9.43
CA HIS A 164 2.17 -18.04 -10.45
C HIS A 164 2.54 -16.83 -11.32
N GLU A 165 3.45 -15.99 -10.85
CA GLU A 165 3.77 -14.72 -11.47
C GLU A 165 5.30 -14.52 -11.55
N ILE A 166 5.73 -13.66 -12.47
CA ILE A 166 7.13 -13.25 -12.65
C ILE A 166 7.25 -11.73 -12.65
N CYS A 167 8.43 -11.22 -12.25
CA CYS A 167 8.78 -9.81 -12.36
C CYS A 167 9.58 -9.58 -13.64
N CYS A 168 9.02 -8.81 -14.57
CA CYS A 168 9.67 -8.42 -15.81
C CYS A 168 10.83 -7.43 -15.56
N SER A 169 11.71 -7.27 -16.55
CA SER A 169 12.84 -6.32 -16.46
C SER A 169 12.41 -4.86 -16.36
N ASP A 170 11.23 -4.52 -16.89
CA ASP A 170 10.60 -3.21 -16.73
C ASP A 170 9.88 -3.05 -15.38
N GLY A 171 9.75 -4.13 -14.62
CA GLY A 171 9.12 -4.21 -13.32
C GLY A 171 7.59 -4.37 -13.34
N ARG A 172 7.01 -4.81 -14.48
CA ARG A 172 5.66 -5.37 -14.50
C ARG A 172 5.63 -6.76 -13.86
N VAL A 173 4.50 -7.08 -13.22
CA VAL A 173 4.21 -8.45 -12.76
C VAL A 173 3.22 -9.06 -13.73
N VAL A 174 3.55 -10.24 -14.26
CA VAL A 174 2.71 -10.99 -15.21
C VAL A 174 2.63 -12.45 -14.78
N GLU A 175 1.63 -13.20 -15.27
CA GLU A 175 1.53 -14.63 -14.96
C GLU A 175 2.69 -15.41 -15.60
N VAL A 176 3.06 -16.55 -15.00
CA VAL A 176 4.06 -17.45 -15.57
C VAL A 176 3.57 -17.96 -16.92
N GLY A 177 4.29 -17.61 -17.98
CA GLY A 177 3.94 -17.96 -19.36
C GLY A 177 3.50 -16.77 -20.20
N ASP A 178 3.18 -15.64 -19.57
CA ASP A 178 2.87 -14.40 -20.26
C ASP A 178 4.14 -13.65 -20.70
N LEU A 179 3.97 -12.77 -21.71
CA LEU A 179 5.04 -11.94 -22.23
C LEU A 179 5.31 -10.72 -21.34
N CYS A 180 6.59 -10.58 -20.99
CA CYS A 180 7.21 -9.28 -20.80
C CYS A 180 7.42 -8.63 -22.18
#